data_AF-A0A976MCE2-F1
#
_entry.id   AF-A0A976MCE2-F1
#
_cell.length_a   1.000
_cell.length_b   1.000
_cell.length_c   1.000
_cell.angle_alpha   90.00
_cell.angle_beta   90.00
_cell.angle_gamma   90.00
#
_symmetry.space_group_name_H-M   'P 1'
#
loop_
_entity.id
_entity.type
_entity.pdbx_description
1 polymer ?
#
loop_
_entity_poly.entity_id
_entity_poly.type
_entity_poly.pdbx_seq_one_letter_code
_entity_poly.pdbx_strand_id
1 'polypeptide(L)'
;MGARQSHLNIILESSDYKCNQPLEDKGKYTLESSKGLYKDCNDFEVVTYNINHTEGDGTNYDIYIYNTKDLSYKGAYAFAYCSPSYNQVATRVEVYYSVLAPTNPLVISFVTRSQHSYHCPFDRLKSVGWDWASNITEYASENLLDLLKKQYLKISWNKTIKFTKGNDNKDVKVQRQEIDDSTYYRVILLPEGKECVLGSECLCYFNFGDSKVNCKSKNGNNKIDTYYLESLFDKYYPGIILYFARKTPKSNANQGKANEDKDYDNTLLLVEFIHSCKTTTLRRMDKDCCLWAGEQVKYTKYDDRLKELQSIYQAAQNNVTKTIFLDKISSNICNTTVKSEQQNVYNKYQYEFEQKSKAVLLFERRTITIGSFTSAGLEVKQVDVYYLKFKGAKDEEQDVKPFLIVIDKNGKDTPKKAYHFKYGFGFDKWEEFEKVEGLQGKLEEIKKNITCSLGIDLLRMMVYNILIGEKPPPAPAAPPGVHEERPKVVRPETGPEGLSLGLIIGCSVGGVLLISGLAIGYGVYWYNTTIKLLT
;
A
#
# COMPACT_ATOMS: atom_id res chain seq x y z
N MET A 1 -1.41 -30.48 -44.10
CA MET A 1 -2.67 -29.75 -43.88
C MET A 1 -3.74 -30.42 -44.75
N GLY A 2 -4.73 -31.08 -44.13
CA GLY A 2 -5.77 -31.82 -44.85
C GLY A 2 -6.83 -30.89 -45.44
N ALA A 3 -7.34 -31.22 -46.63
CA ALA A 3 -8.21 -30.40 -47.47
C ALA A 3 -9.64 -30.09 -46.91
N ARG A 4 -9.86 -30.14 -45.59
CA ARG A 4 -11.19 -29.96 -44.96
C ARG A 4 -11.21 -29.15 -43.65
N GLN A 5 -10.07 -28.68 -43.15
CA GLN A 5 -10.04 -27.92 -41.90
C GLN A 5 -10.38 -26.44 -42.10
N SER A 6 -11.35 -25.99 -41.30
CA SER A 6 -11.66 -24.57 -41.13
C SER A 6 -10.77 -23.98 -40.04
N HIS A 7 -10.58 -22.66 -40.03
CA HIS A 7 -9.73 -22.00 -39.05
C HIS A 7 -10.50 -20.92 -38.29
N LEU A 8 -10.32 -20.93 -36.97
CA LEU A 8 -10.77 -19.91 -36.03
C LEU A 8 -9.57 -19.02 -35.68
N ASN A 9 -9.73 -17.70 -35.78
CA ASN A 9 -8.64 -16.76 -35.47
C ASN A 9 -8.89 -16.08 -34.12
N ILE A 10 -7.88 -16.10 -33.26
CA ILE A 10 -7.83 -15.31 -32.02
C ILE A 10 -6.76 -14.25 -32.19
N ILE A 11 -7.10 -12.99 -31.92
CA ILE A 11 -6.19 -11.85 -32.06
C ILE A 11 -5.99 -11.24 -30.68
N LEU A 12 -4.74 -11.28 -30.21
CA LEU A 12 -4.39 -10.92 -28.84
C LEU A 12 -4.33 -9.41 -28.61
N GLU A 13 -3.85 -8.64 -29.60
CA GLU A 13 -3.69 -7.18 -29.45
C GLU A 13 -4.80 -6.35 -30.12
N SER A 14 -5.91 -6.96 -30.56
CA SER A 14 -7.03 -6.21 -31.16
C SER A 14 -7.79 -5.43 -30.09
N SER A 15 -7.36 -4.18 -29.87
CA SER A 15 -7.96 -3.11 -29.05
C SER A 15 -8.53 -3.56 -27.70
N ASP A 16 -7.91 -3.10 -26.61
CA ASP A 16 -8.34 -3.23 -25.20
C ASP A 16 -9.86 -2.96 -24.93
N TYR A 17 -10.61 -2.44 -25.91
CA TYR A 17 -12.01 -2.01 -25.82
C TYR A 17 -13.04 -2.84 -26.62
N LYS A 18 -12.63 -3.83 -27.42
CA LYS A 18 -13.57 -4.70 -28.18
C LYS A 18 -13.83 -6.08 -27.54
N CYS A 19 -13.47 -6.25 -26.27
CA CYS A 19 -13.97 -7.37 -25.50
C CYS A 19 -15.49 -7.19 -25.28
N ASN A 20 -16.28 -8.26 -25.41
CA ASN A 20 -17.75 -8.31 -25.35
C ASN A 20 -18.51 -8.02 -26.67
N GLN A 21 -17.86 -8.01 -27.84
CA GLN A 21 -18.54 -8.09 -29.14
C GLN A 21 -18.28 -9.45 -29.79
N PRO A 22 -19.22 -10.02 -30.56
CA PRO A 22 -18.95 -11.17 -31.41
C PRO A 22 -17.82 -10.80 -32.38
N LEU A 23 -16.65 -11.40 -32.20
CA LEU A 23 -15.45 -11.02 -32.97
C LEU A 23 -15.51 -11.52 -34.42
N GLU A 24 -16.20 -12.65 -34.64
CA GLU A 24 -16.54 -13.18 -35.96
C GLU A 24 -17.83 -14.03 -35.83
N ASP A 25 -18.80 -13.80 -36.71
CA ASP A 25 -19.88 -14.74 -37.00
C ASP A 25 -19.70 -15.18 -38.45
N LYS A 26 -19.18 -16.41 -38.64
CA LYS A 26 -19.05 -17.02 -39.97
C LYS A 26 -20.16 -18.04 -40.23
N GLY A 27 -21.25 -18.00 -39.46
CA GLY A 27 -22.34 -18.97 -39.47
C GLY A 27 -22.00 -20.32 -38.80
N LYS A 28 -20.70 -20.63 -38.60
CA LYS A 28 -20.24 -21.95 -38.13
C LYS A 28 -19.61 -21.99 -36.73
N TYR A 29 -19.26 -20.84 -36.18
CA TYR A 29 -18.92 -20.64 -34.78
C TYR A 29 -19.19 -19.21 -34.36
N THR A 30 -19.35 -18.98 -33.05
CA THR A 30 -19.31 -17.66 -32.43
C THR A 30 -18.14 -17.58 -31.46
N LEU A 31 -17.52 -16.40 -31.41
CA LEU A 31 -16.40 -16.08 -30.53
C LEU A 31 -16.77 -14.90 -29.63
N GLU A 32 -16.94 -15.16 -28.34
CA GLU A 32 -17.21 -14.14 -27.33
C GLU A 32 -15.97 -13.93 -26.47
N SER A 33 -15.55 -12.69 -26.29
CA SER A 33 -14.39 -12.35 -25.47
C SER A 33 -14.79 -11.56 -24.22
N SER A 34 -14.09 -11.76 -23.12
CA SER A 34 -14.23 -10.98 -21.88
C SER A 34 -12.86 -10.78 -21.22
N LYS A 35 -12.72 -9.74 -20.40
CA LYS A 35 -11.47 -9.40 -19.69
C LYS A 35 -11.74 -9.12 -18.22
N GLY A 36 -10.88 -9.60 -17.33
CA GLY A 36 -11.02 -9.42 -15.87
C GLY A 36 -9.74 -9.70 -15.10
N LEU A 37 -9.76 -9.49 -13.78
CA LEU A 37 -8.65 -9.90 -12.91
C LEU A 37 -8.61 -11.42 -12.76
N TYR A 38 -7.41 -11.97 -12.68
CA TYR A 38 -7.24 -13.37 -12.29
C TYR A 38 -7.59 -13.55 -10.81
N LYS A 39 -8.54 -14.44 -10.54
CA LYS A 39 -9.16 -14.62 -9.22
C LYS A 39 -8.16 -14.91 -8.09
N ASP A 40 -7.06 -15.61 -8.39
CA ASP A 40 -6.10 -16.06 -7.38
C ASP A 40 -4.97 -15.03 -7.18
N CYS A 41 -4.85 -14.04 -8.07
CA CYS A 41 -3.84 -12.99 -7.98
C CYS A 41 -4.18 -11.78 -8.86
N ASN A 42 -4.40 -10.64 -8.23
CA ASN A 42 -4.74 -9.36 -8.87
C ASN A 42 -3.60 -8.69 -9.65
N ASP A 43 -2.38 -9.22 -9.58
CA ASP A 43 -1.25 -8.79 -10.43
C ASP A 43 -1.40 -9.27 -11.88
N PHE A 44 -2.39 -10.13 -12.16
CA PHE A 44 -2.64 -10.67 -13.49
C PHE A 44 -4.07 -10.37 -13.97
N GLU A 45 -4.19 -10.11 -15.26
CA GLU A 45 -5.44 -10.00 -16.00
C GLU A 45 -5.58 -11.23 -16.90
N VAL A 46 -6.82 -11.67 -17.11
CA VAL A 46 -7.16 -12.74 -18.05
C VAL A 46 -8.12 -12.21 -19.11
N VAL A 47 -7.82 -12.52 -20.37
CA VAL A 47 -8.73 -12.36 -21.50
C VAL A 47 -9.23 -13.74 -21.88
N THR A 48 -10.54 -13.94 -21.80
CA THR A 48 -11.19 -15.22 -22.01
C THR A 48 -11.99 -15.18 -23.31
N TYR A 49 -11.65 -16.06 -24.25
CA TYR A 49 -12.35 -16.28 -25.50
C TYR A 49 -13.19 -17.55 -25.40
N ASN A 50 -14.51 -17.41 -25.28
CA ASN A 50 -15.44 -18.53 -25.34
C ASN A 50 -15.75 -18.86 -26.79
N ILE A 51 -15.59 -20.13 -27.14
CA ILE A 51 -15.79 -20.66 -28.48
C ILE A 51 -17.05 -21.51 -28.46
N ASN A 52 -18.06 -21.11 -29.21
CA ASN A 52 -19.26 -21.91 -29.41
C ASN A 52 -19.35 -22.35 -30.88
N HIS A 53 -19.28 -23.65 -31.13
CA HIS A 53 -19.41 -24.20 -32.47
C HIS A 53 -20.90 -24.35 -32.81
N THR A 54 -21.37 -23.62 -33.81
CA THR A 54 -22.78 -23.64 -34.24
C THR A 54 -23.08 -24.77 -35.21
N GLU A 55 -22.06 -25.29 -35.91
CA GLU A 55 -22.14 -26.45 -36.80
C GLU A 55 -21.09 -27.52 -36.44
N GLY A 56 -21.55 -28.76 -36.26
CA GLY A 56 -20.69 -29.92 -35.99
C GLY A 56 -20.13 -29.97 -34.56
N ASP A 57 -19.17 -30.87 -34.35
CA ASP A 57 -18.56 -31.14 -33.04
C ASP A 57 -17.24 -30.42 -32.82
N GLY A 58 -16.88 -29.45 -33.68
CA GLY A 58 -15.68 -28.62 -33.52
C GLY A 58 -14.35 -29.27 -33.95
N THR A 59 -14.29 -30.56 -34.26
CA THR A 59 -13.02 -31.26 -34.59
C THR A 59 -12.38 -30.80 -35.91
N ASN A 60 -13.17 -30.13 -36.75
CA ASN A 60 -12.73 -29.60 -38.03
C ASN A 60 -12.16 -28.17 -37.94
N TYR A 61 -11.97 -27.63 -36.74
CA TYR A 61 -11.46 -26.28 -36.53
C TYR A 61 -10.07 -26.26 -35.90
N ASP A 62 -9.13 -25.65 -36.60
CA ASP A 62 -7.84 -25.24 -36.05
C ASP A 62 -7.97 -23.85 -35.42
N ILE A 63 -7.26 -23.59 -34.33
CA ILE A 63 -7.25 -22.27 -33.68
C ILE A 63 -5.90 -21.59 -33.96
N TYR A 64 -5.93 -20.49 -34.69
CA TYR A 64 -4.76 -19.67 -35.00
C TYR A 64 -4.73 -18.44 -34.13
N ILE A 65 -3.64 -18.27 -33.37
CA ILE A 65 -3.45 -17.18 -32.43
C ILE A 65 -2.48 -16.17 -33.02
N TYR A 66 -2.93 -14.93 -33.20
CA TYR A 66 -2.12 -13.85 -33.75
C TYR A 66 -1.78 -12.83 -32.65
N ASN A 67 -0.50 -12.48 -32.55
CA ASN A 67 -0.03 -11.42 -31.67
C ASN A 67 0.20 -10.13 -32.48
N THR A 68 -0.90 -9.51 -32.92
CA THR A 68 -0.91 -8.28 -33.74
C THR A 68 -2.11 -7.41 -33.38
N LYS A 69 -1.98 -6.09 -33.60
CA LYS A 69 -3.06 -5.10 -33.43
C LYS A 69 -3.97 -5.00 -34.65
N ASP A 70 -3.48 -5.41 -35.82
CA ASP A 70 -4.13 -5.17 -37.10
C ASP A 70 -4.88 -6.42 -37.58
N LEU A 71 -6.20 -6.30 -37.68
CA LEU A 71 -7.11 -7.33 -38.20
C LEU A 71 -6.89 -7.60 -39.71
N SER A 72 -6.39 -6.60 -40.44
CA SER A 72 -6.10 -6.67 -41.88
C SER A 72 -4.72 -7.26 -42.16
N TYR A 73 -3.77 -7.09 -41.23
CA TYR A 73 -2.44 -7.68 -41.31
C TYR A 73 -2.38 -9.00 -40.54
N LYS A 74 -2.82 -10.08 -41.19
CA LYS A 74 -2.52 -11.45 -40.77
C LYS A 74 -1.05 -11.76 -41.07
N GLY A 75 -0.14 -11.19 -40.29
CA GLY A 75 1.26 -11.62 -40.25
C GLY A 75 1.38 -13.09 -39.81
N ALA A 76 2.60 -13.59 -39.59
CA ALA A 76 2.77 -14.94 -39.05
C ALA A 76 2.04 -15.08 -37.70
N TYR A 77 1.17 -16.09 -37.57
CA TYR A 77 0.53 -16.42 -36.30
C TYR A 77 1.58 -16.81 -35.26
N ALA A 78 1.32 -16.51 -33.99
CA ALA A 78 2.20 -16.88 -32.89
C ALA A 78 2.11 -18.38 -32.57
N PHE A 79 0.91 -18.95 -32.61
CA PHE A 79 0.72 -20.38 -32.42
C PHE A 79 -0.53 -20.88 -33.16
N ALA A 80 -0.50 -22.11 -33.66
CA ALA A 80 -1.66 -22.81 -34.20
C ALA A 80 -1.92 -24.13 -33.45
N TYR A 81 -3.13 -24.28 -32.92
CA TYR A 81 -3.64 -25.48 -32.27
C TYR A 81 -4.45 -26.29 -33.28
N CYS A 82 -3.88 -27.38 -33.78
CA CYS A 82 -4.36 -28.05 -34.98
C CYS A 82 -5.03 -29.41 -34.71
N SER A 83 -6.07 -29.71 -35.48
CA SER A 83 -6.70 -31.02 -35.60
C SER A 83 -7.11 -31.68 -34.28
N PRO A 84 -7.95 -31.02 -33.46
CA PRO A 84 -8.44 -31.62 -32.23
C PRO A 84 -9.35 -32.83 -32.49
N SER A 85 -9.11 -33.91 -31.75
CA SER A 85 -10.16 -34.94 -31.56
C SER A 85 -11.29 -34.40 -30.68
N TYR A 86 -12.41 -35.13 -30.61
CA TYR A 86 -13.62 -34.69 -29.91
C TYR A 86 -13.38 -34.15 -28.48
N ASN A 87 -12.52 -34.81 -27.70
CA ASN A 87 -12.21 -34.39 -26.32
C ASN A 87 -11.16 -33.29 -26.24
N GLN A 88 -10.43 -33.03 -27.31
CA GLN A 88 -9.39 -32.00 -27.42
C GLN A 88 -9.92 -30.69 -28.00
N VAL A 89 -11.18 -30.65 -28.47
CA VAL A 89 -11.80 -29.42 -28.95
C VAL A 89 -11.78 -28.39 -27.82
N ALA A 90 -11.09 -27.27 -28.04
CA ALA A 90 -11.02 -26.18 -27.09
C ALA A 90 -12.33 -25.39 -27.13
N THR A 91 -13.06 -25.39 -26.01
CA THR A 91 -14.29 -24.60 -25.85
C THR A 91 -14.00 -23.20 -25.33
N ARG A 92 -12.81 -23.00 -24.76
CA ARG A 92 -12.39 -21.70 -24.23
C ARG A 92 -10.87 -21.56 -24.30
N VAL A 93 -10.41 -20.37 -24.69
CA VAL A 93 -9.00 -20.00 -24.66
C VAL A 93 -8.82 -18.82 -23.70
N GLU A 94 -7.92 -18.96 -22.74
CA GLU A 94 -7.65 -17.95 -21.71
C GLU A 94 -6.23 -17.43 -21.87
N VAL A 95 -6.08 -16.13 -22.05
CA VAL A 95 -4.79 -15.47 -22.27
C VAL A 95 -4.49 -14.57 -21.09
N TYR A 96 -3.36 -14.81 -20.44
CA TYR A 96 -3.00 -14.15 -19.20
C TYR A 96 -1.90 -13.12 -19.41
N TYR A 97 -2.08 -11.98 -18.76
CA TYR A 97 -1.17 -10.84 -18.81
C TYR A 97 -0.84 -10.39 -17.39
N SER A 98 0.31 -9.74 -17.20
CA SER A 98 0.52 -8.96 -15.98
C SER A 98 -0.15 -7.59 -16.13
N VAL A 99 -0.73 -7.06 -15.03
CA VAL A 99 -1.19 -5.67 -14.98
C VAL A 99 -0.08 -4.65 -15.27
N LEU A 100 1.18 -5.06 -15.08
CA LEU A 100 2.38 -4.27 -15.35
C LEU A 100 2.95 -4.47 -16.78
N ALA A 101 2.46 -5.46 -17.52
CA ALA A 101 2.86 -5.74 -18.90
C ALA A 101 1.63 -6.13 -19.75
N PRO A 102 0.65 -5.22 -19.89
CA PRO A 102 -0.68 -5.55 -20.40
C PRO A 102 -0.72 -5.92 -21.90
N THR A 103 0.37 -5.69 -22.63
CA THR A 103 0.50 -6.04 -24.05
C THR A 103 1.35 -7.30 -24.29
N ASN A 104 1.86 -7.93 -23.24
CA ASN A 104 2.77 -9.07 -23.35
C ASN A 104 2.09 -10.32 -22.77
N PRO A 105 1.56 -11.23 -23.61
CA PRO A 105 0.97 -12.47 -23.13
C PRO A 105 2.02 -13.31 -22.38
N LEU A 106 1.65 -13.83 -21.21
CA LEU A 106 2.52 -14.66 -20.38
C LEU A 106 2.21 -16.14 -20.58
N VAL A 107 0.93 -16.49 -20.53
CA VAL A 107 0.43 -17.87 -20.60
C VAL A 107 -0.84 -17.89 -21.44
N ILE A 108 -1.00 -18.92 -22.25
CA ILE A 108 -2.24 -19.24 -22.95
C ILE A 108 -2.73 -20.59 -22.45
N SER A 109 -4.00 -20.65 -22.06
CA SER A 109 -4.63 -21.88 -21.60
C SER A 109 -5.71 -22.32 -22.56
N PHE A 110 -5.67 -23.60 -22.94
CA PHE A 110 -6.72 -24.25 -23.73
C PHE A 110 -7.60 -25.06 -22.80
N VAL A 111 -8.84 -24.63 -22.61
CA VAL A 111 -9.85 -25.39 -21.88
C VAL A 111 -10.63 -26.22 -22.88
N THR A 112 -10.50 -27.53 -22.74
CA THR A 112 -11.08 -28.49 -23.66
C THR A 112 -12.48 -28.91 -23.27
N ARG A 113 -13.19 -29.58 -24.17
CA ARG A 113 -14.53 -30.13 -23.93
C ARG A 113 -14.61 -31.00 -22.67
N SER A 114 -13.55 -31.74 -22.36
CA SER A 114 -13.45 -32.55 -21.13
C SER A 114 -13.25 -31.71 -19.85
N GLN A 115 -13.29 -30.38 -19.96
CA GLN A 115 -13.00 -29.41 -18.89
C GLN A 115 -11.57 -29.47 -18.37
N HIS A 116 -10.65 -30.13 -19.08
CA HIS A 116 -9.23 -30.08 -18.77
C HIS A 116 -8.61 -28.80 -19.35
N SER A 117 -7.76 -28.15 -18.56
CA SER A 117 -7.07 -26.90 -18.90
C SER A 117 -5.58 -27.13 -19.09
N TYR A 118 -5.05 -26.80 -20.26
CA TYR A 118 -3.63 -26.91 -20.59
C TYR A 118 -2.95 -25.54 -20.53
N HIS A 119 -2.26 -25.21 -19.42
CA HIS A 119 -1.62 -23.91 -19.21
C HIS A 119 -0.23 -23.85 -19.85
N CYS A 120 -0.12 -23.19 -21.00
CA CYS A 120 1.09 -23.21 -21.81
C CYS A 120 1.80 -21.84 -21.78
N PRO A 121 3.13 -21.80 -21.53
CA PRO A 121 3.90 -20.57 -21.66
C PRO A 121 3.80 -19.97 -23.06
N PHE A 122 3.53 -18.67 -23.16
CA PHE A 122 3.40 -18.02 -24.47
C PHE A 122 4.72 -18.03 -25.26
N ASP A 123 5.86 -17.85 -24.59
CA ASP A 123 7.19 -17.94 -25.19
C ASP A 123 7.44 -19.31 -25.82
N ARG A 124 7.01 -20.38 -25.14
CA ARG A 124 7.11 -21.75 -25.64
C ARG A 124 6.22 -21.98 -26.86
N LEU A 125 4.94 -21.61 -26.77
CA LEU A 125 4.02 -21.74 -27.91
C LEU A 125 4.54 -20.98 -29.14
N LYS A 126 5.01 -19.75 -28.94
CA LYS A 126 5.59 -18.92 -30.00
C LYS A 126 6.82 -19.56 -30.64
N SER A 127 7.65 -20.26 -29.87
CA SER A 127 8.85 -20.93 -30.39
C SER A 127 8.53 -22.15 -31.26
N VAL A 128 7.44 -22.85 -30.96
CA VAL A 128 6.99 -24.03 -31.71
C VAL A 128 6.21 -23.63 -32.95
N GLY A 129 5.42 -22.56 -32.87
CA GLY A 129 4.67 -21.98 -33.99
C GLY A 129 3.37 -22.74 -34.30
N TRP A 130 3.37 -24.06 -34.30
CA TRP A 130 2.13 -24.86 -34.44
C TRP A 130 2.34 -26.28 -33.91
N ASP A 131 1.27 -26.91 -33.44
CA ASP A 131 1.31 -28.34 -33.13
C ASP A 131 -0.08 -28.97 -33.17
N TRP A 132 -0.12 -30.29 -33.19
CA TRP A 132 -1.32 -31.09 -33.00
C TRP A 132 -1.88 -30.86 -31.59
N ALA A 133 -3.20 -30.77 -31.52
CA ALA A 133 -3.96 -30.66 -30.28
C ALA A 133 -3.62 -31.75 -29.25
N SER A 134 -3.23 -32.95 -29.72
CA SER A 134 -2.80 -34.07 -28.90
C SER A 134 -1.49 -33.85 -28.14
N ASN A 135 -0.64 -32.96 -28.64
CA ASN A 135 0.71 -32.73 -28.10
C ASN A 135 0.75 -31.53 -27.13
N ILE A 136 -0.39 -30.88 -26.88
CA ILE A 136 -0.44 -29.67 -26.03
C ILE A 136 0.06 -29.91 -24.60
N THR A 137 -0.05 -31.14 -24.11
CA THR A 137 0.46 -31.57 -22.81
C THR A 137 1.97 -31.40 -22.68
N GLU A 138 2.74 -31.50 -23.78
CA GLU A 138 4.19 -31.32 -23.79
C GLU A 138 4.62 -29.90 -23.41
N TYR A 139 3.69 -28.94 -23.53
CA TYR A 139 3.93 -27.52 -23.24
C TYR A 139 3.21 -27.05 -21.98
N ALA A 140 2.32 -27.86 -21.42
CA ALA A 140 1.45 -27.49 -20.33
C ALA A 140 2.16 -27.62 -18.97
N SER A 141 1.77 -26.76 -18.02
CA SER A 141 2.16 -26.84 -16.61
C SER A 141 0.91 -26.99 -15.76
N GLU A 142 1.00 -27.74 -14.66
CA GLU A 142 -0.14 -27.98 -13.76
C GLU A 142 -0.49 -26.75 -12.91
N ASN A 143 0.51 -25.95 -12.50
CA ASN A 143 0.31 -24.79 -11.64
C ASN A 143 0.37 -23.48 -12.42
N LEU A 144 -0.80 -22.90 -12.69
CA LEU A 144 -0.95 -21.66 -13.43
C LEU A 144 -0.33 -20.44 -12.71
N LEU A 145 -0.58 -20.25 -11.41
CA LEU A 145 -0.11 -19.06 -10.69
C LEU A 145 1.43 -19.00 -10.63
N ASP A 146 2.07 -20.14 -10.36
CA ASP A 146 3.53 -20.20 -10.34
C ASP A 146 4.12 -20.01 -11.74
N LEU A 147 3.44 -20.53 -12.77
CA LEU A 147 3.82 -20.28 -14.15
C LEU A 147 3.73 -18.79 -14.50
N LEU A 148 2.64 -18.10 -14.13
CA LEU A 148 2.46 -16.67 -14.36
C LEU A 148 3.55 -15.83 -13.69
N LYS A 149 3.85 -16.12 -12.41
CA LYS A 149 4.95 -15.46 -11.68
C LYS A 149 6.29 -15.68 -12.37
N LYS A 150 6.60 -16.93 -12.77
CA LYS A 150 7.84 -17.27 -13.45
C LYS A 150 7.97 -16.56 -14.80
N GLN A 151 6.90 -16.52 -15.60
CA GLN A 151 6.90 -15.86 -16.90
C GLN A 151 7.03 -14.34 -16.75
N TYR A 152 6.37 -13.74 -15.76
CA TYR A 152 6.54 -12.31 -15.48
C TYR A 152 7.97 -11.96 -15.04
N LEU A 153 8.59 -12.77 -14.18
CA LEU A 153 9.98 -12.58 -13.74
C LEU A 153 10.96 -12.64 -14.92
N LYS A 154 10.73 -13.53 -15.90
CA LYS A 154 11.55 -13.60 -17.12
C LYS A 154 11.49 -12.32 -17.95
N ILE A 155 10.34 -11.66 -18.05
CA ILE A 155 10.21 -10.43 -18.86
C ILE A 155 10.60 -9.16 -18.10
N SER A 156 10.40 -9.13 -16.77
CA SER A 156 10.74 -7.99 -15.91
C SER A 156 12.18 -8.02 -15.42
N TRP A 157 12.87 -9.15 -15.58
CA TRP A 157 14.22 -9.42 -15.05
C TRP A 157 14.30 -9.24 -13.54
N ASN A 158 13.19 -9.48 -12.84
CA ASN A 158 13.06 -9.28 -11.39
C ASN A 158 13.47 -7.88 -10.91
N LYS A 159 13.36 -6.88 -11.78
CA LYS A 159 13.65 -5.49 -11.43
C LYS A 159 12.51 -4.91 -10.58
N THR A 160 12.86 -3.98 -9.71
CA THR A 160 11.91 -3.31 -8.81
C THR A 160 12.27 -1.85 -8.62
N ILE A 161 11.28 -1.04 -8.25
CA ILE A 161 11.41 0.36 -7.84
C ILE A 161 11.46 0.40 -6.31
N LYS A 162 12.51 0.98 -5.74
CA LYS A 162 12.54 1.38 -4.33
C LYS A 162 11.70 2.66 -4.18
N PHE A 163 10.62 2.61 -3.41
CA PHE A 163 9.82 3.81 -3.16
C PHE A 163 10.32 4.56 -1.93
N THR A 164 10.64 5.84 -2.05
CA THR A 164 11.26 6.64 -0.97
C THR A 164 10.51 7.93 -0.70
N LYS A 165 10.82 8.58 0.42
CA LYS A 165 10.33 9.92 0.72
C LYS A 165 11.22 10.96 0.01
N GLY A 166 10.61 12.01 -0.52
CA GLY A 166 11.31 13.11 -1.18
C GLY A 166 11.23 13.05 -2.71
N ASN A 167 12.23 13.58 -3.39
CA ASN A 167 12.23 13.84 -4.83
C ASN A 167 13.23 12.99 -5.63
N ASP A 168 13.71 11.88 -5.04
CA ASP A 168 14.56 10.93 -5.74
C ASP A 168 13.89 10.39 -7.01
N ASN A 169 14.63 10.30 -8.10
CA ASN A 169 14.14 9.67 -9.33
C ASN A 169 15.30 9.13 -10.13
N LYS A 170 15.33 7.80 -10.25
CA LYS A 170 16.39 7.07 -10.94
C LYS A 170 15.77 5.92 -11.72
N ASP A 171 16.00 5.91 -13.03
CA ASP A 171 15.69 4.82 -13.95
C ASP A 171 14.24 4.29 -13.88
N VAL A 172 13.25 5.17 -13.73
CA VAL A 172 11.82 4.82 -13.77
C VAL A 172 11.21 5.20 -15.12
N LYS A 173 10.76 4.18 -15.84
CA LYS A 173 10.03 4.30 -17.11
C LYS A 173 8.54 4.48 -16.85
N VAL A 174 7.90 5.22 -17.75
CA VAL A 174 6.46 5.48 -17.75
C VAL A 174 5.83 4.86 -18.99
N GLN A 175 4.73 4.13 -18.81
CA GLN A 175 3.89 3.63 -19.90
C GLN A 175 2.44 4.07 -19.70
N ARG A 176 1.77 4.45 -20.79
CA ARG A 176 0.34 4.78 -20.78
C ARG A 176 -0.45 3.61 -21.35
N GLN A 177 -1.58 3.30 -20.73
CA GLN A 177 -2.59 2.42 -21.29
C GLN A 177 -3.97 3.06 -21.18
N GLU A 178 -4.69 3.12 -22.29
CA GLU A 178 -6.08 3.59 -22.31
C GLU A 178 -7.00 2.56 -21.64
N ILE A 179 -7.94 3.04 -20.83
CA ILE A 179 -8.96 2.19 -20.22
C ILE A 179 -10.26 2.27 -21.02
N ASP A 180 -10.60 3.45 -21.52
CA ASP A 180 -11.67 3.66 -22.50
C ASP A 180 -11.14 4.50 -23.68
N ASP A 181 -12.00 4.74 -24.66
CA ASP A 181 -11.64 5.53 -25.84
C ASP A 181 -11.49 7.04 -25.56
N SER A 182 -11.92 7.51 -24.38
CA SER A 182 -12.16 8.95 -24.17
C SER A 182 -11.63 9.49 -22.85
N THR A 183 -12.01 8.92 -21.71
CA THR A 183 -11.93 9.58 -20.40
C THR A 183 -10.87 8.98 -19.48
N TYR A 184 -10.81 7.66 -19.33
CA TYR A 184 -10.02 6.97 -18.33
C TYR A 184 -8.79 6.30 -18.93
N TYR A 185 -7.68 6.40 -18.23
CA TYR A 185 -6.43 5.74 -18.58
C TYR A 185 -5.64 5.38 -17.32
N ARG A 186 -4.68 4.47 -17.46
CA ARG A 186 -3.68 4.21 -16.43
C ARG A 186 -2.27 4.53 -16.89
N VAL A 187 -1.44 4.87 -15.92
CA VAL A 187 -0.02 5.12 -16.05
C VAL A 187 0.69 4.05 -15.25
N ILE A 188 1.58 3.32 -15.91
CA ILE A 188 2.33 2.22 -15.33
C ILE A 188 3.78 2.68 -15.19
N LEU A 189 4.23 2.82 -13.94
CA LEU A 189 5.62 3.10 -13.60
C LEU A 189 6.37 1.79 -13.47
N LEU A 190 7.42 1.62 -14.27
CA LEU A 190 8.20 0.40 -14.37
C LEU A 190 9.69 0.68 -14.16
N PRO A 191 10.44 -0.27 -13.55
CA PRO A 191 11.88 -0.16 -13.44
C PRO A 191 12.56 -0.36 -14.81
N GLU A 192 13.47 0.54 -15.17
CA GLU A 192 14.25 0.46 -16.41
C GLU A 192 15.69 -0.01 -16.13
N GLY A 193 16.31 0.52 -15.07
CA GLY A 193 17.71 0.31 -14.70
C GLY A 193 17.96 -0.84 -13.72
N LYS A 194 19.19 -0.90 -13.20
CA LYS A 194 19.58 -1.89 -12.16
C LYS A 194 19.12 -1.46 -10.77
N GLU A 195 19.14 -0.16 -10.50
CA GLU A 195 18.75 0.44 -9.22
C GLU A 195 17.73 1.53 -9.50
N CYS A 196 16.45 1.19 -9.40
CA CYS A 196 15.38 2.14 -9.68
C CYS A 196 14.87 2.73 -8.37
N VAL A 197 14.73 4.04 -8.29
CA VAL A 197 14.25 4.75 -7.10
C VAL A 197 13.19 5.76 -7.53
N LEU A 198 12.10 5.82 -6.77
CA LEU A 198 11.04 6.80 -6.96
C LEU A 198 10.66 7.43 -5.62
N GLY A 199 10.89 8.73 -5.51
CA GLY A 199 10.44 9.54 -4.39
C GLY A 199 8.96 9.89 -4.48
N SER A 200 8.29 10.02 -3.34
CA SER A 200 6.88 10.41 -3.26
C SER A 200 6.53 11.70 -3.99
N GLU A 201 7.44 12.68 -4.03
CA GLU A 201 7.22 13.96 -4.71
C GLU A 201 7.22 13.83 -6.23
N CYS A 202 7.70 12.70 -6.77
CA CYS A 202 7.76 12.42 -8.20
C CYS A 202 6.58 11.58 -8.71
N LEU A 203 5.82 10.96 -7.80
CA LEU A 203 4.84 9.90 -8.11
C LEU A 203 3.82 10.29 -9.19
N CYS A 204 3.36 11.55 -9.17
CA CYS A 204 2.34 12.06 -10.08
C CYS A 204 2.89 12.91 -11.23
N TYR A 205 4.22 12.97 -11.41
CA TYR A 205 4.86 13.85 -12.38
C TYR A 205 5.64 13.05 -13.41
N PHE A 206 5.09 12.94 -14.61
CA PHE A 206 5.64 12.15 -15.70
C PHE A 206 5.51 12.88 -17.04
N ASN A 207 6.41 12.52 -17.97
CA ASN A 207 6.36 12.94 -19.37
C ASN A 207 6.26 11.69 -20.25
N PHE A 208 5.19 11.57 -21.03
CA PHE A 208 5.03 10.46 -21.98
C PHE A 208 5.92 10.59 -23.22
N GLY A 209 6.28 11.80 -23.64
CA GLY A 209 7.17 12.02 -24.77
C GLY A 209 8.53 11.35 -24.57
N ASP A 210 9.09 11.50 -23.36
CA ASP A 210 10.35 10.87 -22.97
C ASP A 210 10.17 9.49 -22.31
N SER A 211 8.92 9.07 -22.10
CA SER A 211 8.55 7.84 -21.35
C SER A 211 9.21 7.75 -19.97
N LYS A 212 9.36 8.87 -19.27
CA LYS A 212 10.10 8.98 -18.00
C LYS A 212 9.37 9.83 -16.96
N VAL A 213 9.65 9.53 -15.69
CA VAL A 213 9.22 10.37 -14.56
C VAL A 213 10.00 11.69 -14.59
N ASN A 214 9.31 12.81 -14.36
CA ASN A 214 9.89 14.15 -14.37
C ASN A 214 9.49 14.94 -13.10
N CYS A 215 10.28 14.80 -12.04
CA CYS A 215 10.06 15.47 -10.75
C CYS A 215 10.26 16.99 -10.76
N LYS A 216 10.72 17.57 -11.89
CA LYS A 216 10.98 19.01 -11.99
C LYS A 216 9.71 19.80 -12.33
N SER A 217 8.65 19.12 -12.78
CA SER A 217 7.36 19.77 -13.03
C SER A 217 6.67 20.09 -11.71
N LYS A 218 6.49 21.37 -11.40
CA LYS A 218 5.76 21.82 -10.19
C LYS A 218 4.25 21.98 -10.40
N ASN A 219 3.75 21.74 -11.61
CA ASN A 219 2.43 22.18 -12.05
C ASN A 219 1.32 21.12 -11.93
N GLY A 220 1.35 20.26 -10.92
CA GLY A 220 0.39 19.16 -10.78
C GLY A 220 -0.52 19.32 -9.55
N ASN A 221 -1.82 19.10 -9.75
CA ASN A 221 -2.82 19.16 -8.67
C ASN A 221 -2.99 17.83 -7.91
N ASN A 222 -2.34 16.75 -8.36
CA ASN A 222 -2.47 15.42 -7.76
C ASN A 222 -1.36 15.22 -6.73
N LYS A 223 -1.67 15.47 -5.47
CA LYS A 223 -0.74 15.23 -4.36
C LYS A 223 -1.34 14.20 -3.40
N ILE A 224 -0.49 13.40 -2.78
CA ILE A 224 -0.87 12.44 -1.73
C ILE A 224 -0.07 12.81 -0.50
N ASP A 225 -0.75 12.98 0.63
CA ASP A 225 -0.04 13.31 1.86
C ASP A 225 0.90 12.16 2.24
N THR A 226 2.14 12.50 2.62
CA THR A 226 3.14 11.51 3.01
C THR A 226 2.64 10.58 4.11
N TYR A 227 1.70 11.02 4.95
CA TYR A 227 1.07 10.20 5.98
C TYR A 227 0.42 8.93 5.41
N TYR A 228 -0.27 9.01 4.26
CA TYR A 228 -0.86 7.84 3.60
C TYR A 228 0.20 6.91 2.97
N LEU A 229 1.39 7.45 2.68
CA LEU A 229 2.48 6.75 2.00
C LEU A 229 3.50 6.12 2.96
N GLU A 230 3.47 6.44 4.26
CA GLU A 230 4.51 6.02 5.22
C GLU A 230 4.79 4.52 5.21
N SER A 231 3.74 3.71 5.21
CA SER A 231 3.87 2.26 5.20
C SER A 231 4.44 1.69 3.91
N LEU A 232 4.57 2.52 2.86
CA LEU A 232 5.02 2.14 1.53
C LEU A 232 6.50 2.50 1.28
N PHE A 233 7.09 3.36 2.11
CA PHE A 233 8.48 3.77 1.96
C PHE A 233 9.48 2.65 2.27
N ASP A 234 10.65 2.76 1.64
CA ASP A 234 11.78 1.83 1.73
C ASP A 234 11.46 0.38 1.34
N LYS A 235 10.38 0.19 0.58
CA LYS A 235 9.95 -1.08 -0.01
C LYS A 235 10.21 -1.10 -1.51
N TYR A 236 10.25 -2.32 -2.05
CA TYR A 236 10.54 -2.61 -3.45
C TYR A 236 9.28 -3.13 -4.16
N TYR A 237 8.95 -2.50 -5.28
CA TYR A 237 7.75 -2.83 -6.07
C TYR A 237 8.13 -3.14 -7.52
N PRO A 238 7.66 -4.26 -8.11
CA PRO A 238 7.84 -4.52 -9.54
C PRO A 238 7.26 -3.42 -10.45
N GLY A 239 6.25 -2.70 -9.96
CA GLY A 239 5.71 -1.51 -10.62
C GLY A 239 4.64 -0.83 -9.79
N ILE A 240 4.29 0.39 -10.19
CA ILE A 240 3.27 1.22 -9.55
C ILE A 240 2.29 1.68 -10.63
N ILE A 241 1.00 1.55 -10.40
CA ILE A 241 -0.04 1.94 -11.36
C ILE A 241 -0.83 3.13 -10.83
N LEU A 242 -1.01 4.16 -11.66
CA LEU A 242 -1.84 5.33 -11.36
C LEU A 242 -3.00 5.40 -12.35
N TYR A 243 -4.22 5.54 -11.86
CA TYR A 243 -5.43 5.65 -12.70
C TYR A 243 -5.92 7.08 -12.73
N PHE A 244 -6.19 7.59 -13.93
CA PHE A 244 -6.57 8.97 -14.16
C PHE A 244 -7.89 9.08 -14.93
N ALA A 245 -8.67 10.10 -14.60
CA ALA A 245 -9.73 10.63 -15.45
C ALA A 245 -9.30 11.93 -16.11
N ARG A 246 -9.47 12.02 -17.42
CA ARG A 246 -9.22 13.25 -18.17
C ARG A 246 -10.22 14.32 -17.78
N LYS A 247 -9.72 15.53 -17.54
CA LYS A 247 -10.59 16.71 -17.36
C LYS A 247 -11.33 17.03 -18.66
N THR A 248 -10.64 16.90 -19.79
CA THR A 248 -11.19 17.06 -21.12
C THR A 248 -11.14 15.71 -21.83
N PRO A 249 -12.29 15.05 -22.07
CA PRO A 249 -12.32 13.78 -22.76
C PRO A 249 -11.73 13.89 -24.18
N LYS A 250 -11.12 12.80 -24.68
CA LYS A 250 -10.63 12.79 -26.07
C LYS A 250 -11.82 12.85 -27.03
N SER A 251 -11.65 13.66 -28.07
CA SER A 251 -12.54 13.68 -29.24
C SER A 251 -11.92 12.91 -30.40
N ASN A 252 -12.75 12.52 -31.37
CA ASN A 252 -12.31 11.84 -32.59
C ASN A 252 -11.23 12.64 -33.37
N ALA A 253 -11.20 13.98 -33.22
CA ALA A 253 -10.21 14.85 -33.87
C ALA A 253 -8.79 14.76 -33.27
N ASN A 254 -8.67 14.24 -32.04
CA ASN A 254 -7.41 14.10 -31.29
C ASN A 254 -7.05 12.63 -31.01
N GLN A 255 -7.82 11.67 -31.53
CA GLN A 255 -7.56 10.25 -31.39
C GLN A 255 -6.27 9.88 -32.15
N GLY A 256 -5.32 9.24 -31.48
CA GLY A 256 -4.04 8.81 -32.07
C GLY A 256 -2.94 9.89 -32.13
N LYS A 257 -3.21 11.14 -31.72
CA LYS A 257 -2.14 12.12 -31.52
C LYS A 257 -1.47 11.86 -30.18
N ALA A 258 -0.14 11.98 -30.12
CA ALA A 258 0.57 12.05 -28.86
C ALA A 258 0.07 13.32 -28.17
N ASN A 259 -0.90 13.18 -27.27
CA ASN A 259 -1.37 14.30 -26.48
C ASN A 259 -0.14 14.94 -25.83
N GLU A 260 0.21 16.15 -26.28
CA GLU A 260 1.02 17.14 -25.54
C GLU A 260 0.23 17.67 -24.33
N ASP A 261 -0.67 16.84 -23.78
CA ASP A 261 -1.53 17.20 -22.68
C ASP A 261 -0.66 17.31 -21.43
N LYS A 262 -0.99 18.31 -20.64
CA LYS A 262 -0.61 18.40 -19.24
C LYS A 262 -1.29 17.27 -18.49
N ASP A 263 -0.90 16.01 -18.73
CA ASP A 263 -1.55 14.83 -18.15
C ASP A 263 -1.42 14.81 -16.61
N TYR A 264 -0.47 15.57 -16.07
CA TYR A 264 -0.36 15.88 -14.64
C TYR A 264 -1.54 16.73 -14.09
N ASP A 265 -2.31 17.40 -14.97
CA ASP A 265 -3.52 18.15 -14.63
C ASP A 265 -4.76 17.26 -14.58
N ASN A 266 -4.73 16.06 -15.16
CA ASN A 266 -5.86 15.13 -15.10
C ASN A 266 -6.12 14.66 -13.67
N THR A 267 -7.30 14.13 -13.38
CA THR A 267 -7.68 13.78 -12.01
C THR A 267 -7.17 12.39 -11.68
N LEU A 268 -6.20 12.27 -10.78
CA LEU A 268 -5.78 10.99 -10.20
C LEU A 268 -6.93 10.41 -9.36
N LEU A 269 -7.26 9.15 -9.57
CA LEU A 269 -8.36 8.45 -8.90
C LEU A 269 -7.87 7.36 -7.95
N LEU A 270 -6.85 6.62 -8.38
CA LEU A 270 -6.39 5.41 -7.73
C LEU A 270 -4.88 5.26 -7.91
N VAL A 271 -4.17 4.80 -6.89
CA VAL A 271 -2.77 4.38 -6.96
C VAL A 271 -2.65 2.95 -6.44
N GLU A 272 -1.95 2.10 -7.17
CA GLU A 272 -1.72 0.69 -6.82
C GLU A 272 -0.21 0.40 -6.78
N PHE A 273 0.26 -0.05 -5.63
CA PHE A 273 1.63 -0.52 -5.42
C PHE A 273 1.61 -2.04 -5.52
N ILE A 274 2.08 -2.57 -6.66
CA ILE A 274 2.01 -4.00 -6.98
C ILE A 274 3.09 -4.75 -6.18
N HIS A 275 2.73 -5.85 -5.51
CA HIS A 275 3.69 -6.64 -4.73
C HIS A 275 3.26 -8.11 -4.61
N SER A 276 3.54 -8.92 -5.64
CA SER A 276 3.39 -10.39 -5.60
C SER A 276 2.01 -10.85 -5.07
N CYS A 277 0.94 -10.36 -5.69
CA CYS A 277 -0.47 -10.59 -5.34
C CYS A 277 -0.95 -9.91 -4.05
N LYS A 278 -0.12 -9.04 -3.44
CA LYS A 278 -0.47 -8.22 -2.27
C LYS A 278 -0.40 -6.73 -2.61
N THR A 279 -1.24 -6.30 -3.53
CA THR A 279 -1.33 -4.90 -3.94
C THR A 279 -1.83 -4.02 -2.81
N THR A 280 -1.13 -2.92 -2.54
CA THR A 280 -1.65 -1.85 -1.69
C THR A 280 -2.28 -0.78 -2.58
N THR A 281 -3.52 -0.41 -2.30
CA THR A 281 -4.29 0.52 -3.11
C THR A 281 -4.63 1.77 -2.30
N LEU A 282 -4.49 2.95 -2.92
CA LEU A 282 -4.95 4.23 -2.39
C LEU A 282 -6.00 4.82 -3.33
N ARG A 283 -7.24 4.91 -2.86
CA ARG A 283 -8.40 5.47 -3.55
C ARG A 283 -8.62 6.92 -3.11
N ARG A 284 -8.82 7.82 -4.07
CA ARG A 284 -9.18 9.22 -3.81
C ARG A 284 -10.62 9.33 -3.33
N MET A 285 -10.85 10.11 -2.27
CA MET A 285 -12.17 10.27 -1.66
C MET A 285 -12.72 11.70 -1.74
N ASP A 286 -11.90 12.67 -2.16
CA ASP A 286 -12.29 14.08 -2.24
C ASP A 286 -11.61 14.81 -3.40
N LYS A 287 -12.15 15.99 -3.72
CA LYS A 287 -11.72 16.83 -4.83
C LYS A 287 -10.33 17.44 -4.64
N ASP A 288 -9.90 17.69 -3.43
CA ASP A 288 -8.66 18.43 -3.12
C ASP A 288 -7.48 17.50 -2.77
N CYS A 289 -7.67 16.18 -2.86
CA CYS A 289 -6.68 15.15 -2.49
C CYS A 289 -6.34 15.09 -0.99
N CYS A 290 -7.24 15.57 -0.13
CA CYS A 290 -7.08 15.59 1.32
C CYS A 290 -7.27 14.23 1.97
N LEU A 291 -8.13 13.40 1.37
CA LEU A 291 -8.64 12.17 1.90
C LEU A 291 -8.43 11.03 0.90
N TRP A 292 -7.70 10.03 1.37
CA TRP A 292 -7.44 8.80 0.64
C TRP A 292 -7.87 7.60 1.48
N ALA A 293 -8.35 6.54 0.84
CA ALA A 293 -8.76 5.29 1.47
C ALA A 293 -7.92 4.12 0.98
N GLY A 294 -7.54 3.22 1.89
CA GLY A 294 -6.78 2.00 1.60
C GLY A 294 -7.64 0.87 1.02
N GLU A 295 -8.51 1.16 0.05
CA GLU A 295 -9.51 0.23 -0.47
C GLU A 295 -9.12 -0.28 -1.86
N GLN A 296 -9.10 -1.60 -2.03
CA GLN A 296 -8.81 -2.22 -3.31
C GLN A 296 -10.05 -2.26 -4.21
N VAL A 297 -9.88 -1.89 -5.48
CA VAL A 297 -10.90 -2.08 -6.52
C VAL A 297 -10.85 -3.53 -7.00
N LYS A 298 -11.89 -4.30 -6.69
CA LYS A 298 -12.06 -5.67 -7.20
C LYS A 298 -13.04 -5.65 -8.36
N TYR A 299 -12.68 -6.30 -9.47
CA TYR A 299 -13.56 -6.43 -10.62
C TYR A 299 -13.36 -7.80 -11.28
N THR A 300 -14.46 -8.41 -11.68
CA THR A 300 -14.47 -9.66 -12.45
C THR A 300 -14.58 -9.42 -13.95
N LYS A 301 -15.13 -8.26 -14.35
CA LYS A 301 -15.25 -7.84 -15.74
C LYS A 301 -14.67 -6.45 -15.92
N TYR A 302 -14.15 -6.20 -17.11
CA TYR A 302 -13.58 -4.92 -17.49
C TYR A 302 -14.53 -3.74 -17.29
N ASP A 303 -15.81 -3.92 -17.63
CA ASP A 303 -16.84 -2.89 -17.46
C ASP A 303 -17.07 -2.52 -15.99
N ASP A 304 -16.88 -3.46 -15.06
CA ASP A 304 -17.00 -3.20 -13.62
C ASP A 304 -15.87 -2.28 -13.16
N ARG A 305 -14.65 -2.42 -13.71
CA ARG A 305 -13.55 -1.49 -13.45
C ARG A 305 -13.89 -0.09 -13.92
N LEU A 306 -14.43 0.05 -15.13
CA LEU A 306 -14.80 1.36 -15.68
C LEU A 306 -15.87 2.04 -14.81
N LYS A 307 -16.91 1.29 -14.40
CA LYS A 307 -17.95 1.78 -13.50
C LYS A 307 -17.38 2.21 -12.15
N GLU A 308 -16.45 1.46 -11.57
CA GLU A 308 -15.83 1.83 -10.31
C GLU A 308 -14.97 3.09 -10.43
N LEU A 309 -14.17 3.23 -11.50
CA LEU A 309 -13.40 4.45 -11.75
C LEU A 309 -14.32 5.67 -11.94
N GLN A 310 -15.44 5.49 -12.64
CA GLN A 310 -16.47 6.54 -12.77
C GLN A 310 -17.08 6.89 -11.41
N SER A 311 -17.42 5.90 -10.59
CA SER A 311 -17.94 6.10 -9.23
C SER A 311 -16.95 6.87 -8.36
N ILE A 312 -15.66 6.49 -8.38
CA ILE A 312 -14.59 7.19 -7.67
C ILE A 312 -14.51 8.66 -8.13
N TYR A 313 -14.49 8.90 -9.43
CA TYR A 313 -14.40 10.25 -9.98
C TYR A 313 -15.58 11.12 -9.54
N GLN A 314 -16.81 10.63 -9.68
CA GLN A 314 -18.02 11.38 -9.30
C GLN A 314 -18.08 11.63 -7.79
N ALA A 315 -17.77 10.62 -6.98
CA ALA A 315 -17.73 10.77 -5.51
C ALA A 315 -16.68 11.80 -5.07
N ALA A 316 -15.48 11.77 -5.67
CA ALA A 316 -14.43 12.72 -5.36
C ALA A 316 -14.80 14.15 -5.79
N GLN A 317 -15.37 14.35 -6.99
CA GLN A 317 -15.74 15.70 -7.46
C GLN A 317 -16.84 16.35 -6.61
N ASN A 318 -17.76 15.55 -6.07
CA ASN A 318 -18.87 16.03 -5.25
C ASN A 318 -18.51 16.20 -3.76
N ASN A 319 -17.29 15.85 -3.35
CA ASN A 319 -16.86 15.89 -1.96
C ASN A 319 -15.64 16.79 -1.79
N VAL A 320 -15.80 17.90 -1.07
CA VAL A 320 -14.70 18.73 -0.59
C VAL A 320 -14.61 18.52 0.90
N THR A 321 -13.54 17.88 1.37
CA THR A 321 -13.36 17.52 2.78
C THR A 321 -11.93 17.81 3.20
N LYS A 322 -11.74 18.47 4.34
CA LYS A 322 -10.44 18.65 4.97
C LYS A 322 -10.17 17.53 5.97
N THR A 323 -8.89 17.28 6.25
CA THR A 323 -8.47 16.18 7.11
C THR A 323 -7.67 16.67 8.31
N ILE A 324 -7.97 16.09 9.48
CA ILE A 324 -7.22 16.30 10.72
C ILE A 324 -6.62 14.96 11.12
N PHE A 325 -5.29 14.88 11.17
CA PHE A 325 -4.57 13.70 11.61
C PHE A 325 -4.37 13.78 13.13
N LEU A 326 -4.82 12.76 13.86
CA LEU A 326 -4.76 12.74 15.32
C LEU A 326 -3.45 12.10 15.84
N ASP A 327 -2.98 11.03 15.22
CA ASP A 327 -1.76 10.33 15.57
C ASP A 327 -0.49 10.90 14.91
N LYS A 328 -0.66 11.83 13.96
CA LYS A 328 0.45 12.53 13.29
C LYS A 328 0.17 14.02 13.22
N ILE A 329 0.53 14.71 14.30
CA ILE A 329 0.29 16.15 14.45
C ILE A 329 1.23 16.91 13.52
N SER A 330 0.73 17.32 12.37
CA SER A 330 1.44 18.19 11.44
C SER A 330 0.44 19.00 10.62
N SER A 331 0.93 20.07 10.01
CA SER A 331 0.26 20.56 8.82
C SER A 331 0.26 19.45 7.74
N ASN A 332 -0.77 19.44 6.92
CA ASN A 332 -0.95 18.52 5.81
C ASN A 332 -1.30 19.31 4.55
N ILE A 333 -1.45 18.62 3.42
CA ILE A 333 -1.76 19.27 2.13
C ILE A 333 -3.04 20.14 2.18
N CYS A 334 -3.91 19.92 3.18
CA CYS A 334 -5.27 20.43 3.24
C CYS A 334 -5.58 21.32 4.44
N ASN A 335 -4.64 21.51 5.35
CA ASN A 335 -4.77 22.45 6.45
C ASN A 335 -3.57 23.42 6.42
N THR A 336 -3.83 24.67 6.78
CA THR A 336 -2.85 25.75 6.60
C THR A 336 -1.97 25.92 7.83
N THR A 337 -2.53 25.86 9.04
CA THR A 337 -1.79 26.13 10.28
C THR A 337 -2.27 25.26 11.43
N VAL A 338 -1.34 24.60 12.12
CA VAL A 338 -1.58 23.95 13.41
C VAL A 338 -0.88 24.78 14.48
N LYS A 339 -1.64 25.41 15.37
CA LYS A 339 -1.09 26.16 16.50
C LYS A 339 -0.94 25.20 17.69
N SER A 340 0.25 25.11 18.26
CA SER A 340 0.50 24.31 19.45
C SER A 340 0.58 25.20 20.69
N GLU A 341 -0.12 24.81 21.75
CA GLU A 341 0.01 25.39 23.08
C GLU A 341 0.51 24.29 24.02
N GLN A 342 1.70 24.50 24.58
CA GLN A 342 2.34 23.56 25.49
C GLN A 342 1.91 23.89 26.92
N GLN A 343 1.33 22.92 27.62
CA GLN A 343 1.04 23.01 29.05
C GLN A 343 1.86 21.95 29.80
N ASN A 344 1.93 22.07 31.13
CA ASN A 344 2.72 21.13 31.94
C ASN A 344 2.21 19.70 31.81
N VAL A 345 0.88 19.49 31.87
CA VAL A 345 0.26 18.15 31.92
C VAL A 345 -0.21 17.66 30.54
N TYR A 346 -0.42 18.56 29.59
CA TYR A 346 -0.96 18.22 28.28
C TYR A 346 -0.49 19.19 27.21
N ASN A 347 -0.66 18.80 25.95
CA ASN A 347 -0.50 19.67 24.79
C ASN A 347 -1.84 19.89 24.12
N LYS A 348 -2.06 21.11 23.66
CA LYS A 348 -3.21 21.48 22.84
C LYS A 348 -2.73 21.80 21.43
N TYR A 349 -3.42 21.24 20.44
CA TYR A 349 -3.21 21.55 19.02
C TYR A 349 -4.50 22.07 18.43
N GLN A 350 -4.44 23.30 17.92
CA GLN A 350 -5.56 23.98 17.30
C GLN A 350 -5.43 23.90 15.78
N TYR A 351 -6.42 23.29 15.15
CA TYR A 351 -6.58 23.20 13.70
C TYR A 351 -7.62 24.24 13.28
N GLU A 352 -7.19 25.24 12.52
CA GLU A 352 -8.04 26.35 12.07
C GLU A 352 -8.13 26.34 10.53
N PHE A 353 -9.35 26.46 10.02
CA PHE A 353 -9.63 26.57 8.59
C PHE A 353 -9.98 28.02 8.25
N GLU A 354 -9.44 28.53 7.12
CA GLU A 354 -9.70 29.90 6.65
C GLU A 354 -11.20 30.19 6.51
N GLN A 355 -11.94 29.21 6.02
CA GLN A 355 -13.39 29.23 5.91
C GLN A 355 -13.96 27.97 6.55
N LYS A 356 -15.20 28.08 7.02
CA LYS A 356 -15.94 26.94 7.56
C LYS A 356 -15.99 25.84 6.50
N SER A 357 -15.49 24.66 6.87
CA SER A 357 -15.25 23.56 5.95
C SER A 357 -15.67 22.25 6.59
N LYS A 358 -16.16 21.35 5.76
CA LYS A 358 -16.36 19.95 6.11
C LYS A 358 -15.02 19.29 6.44
N ALA A 359 -14.87 18.74 7.64
CA ALA A 359 -13.66 18.06 8.09
C ALA A 359 -13.93 16.65 8.61
N VAL A 360 -12.98 15.74 8.42
CA VAL A 360 -12.96 14.40 9.02
C VAL A 360 -11.74 14.21 9.91
N LEU A 361 -11.86 13.32 10.90
CA LEU A 361 -10.77 12.92 11.78
C LEU A 361 -10.16 11.61 11.27
N LEU A 362 -8.83 11.56 11.22
CA LEU A 362 -8.06 10.38 10.86
C LEU A 362 -7.19 9.93 12.02
N PHE A 363 -7.17 8.62 12.24
CA PHE A 363 -6.24 7.94 13.14
C PHE A 363 -5.75 6.67 12.44
N GLU A 364 -4.44 6.43 12.43
CA GLU A 364 -3.81 5.31 11.71
C GLU A 364 -4.24 5.21 10.23
N ARG A 365 -4.38 6.36 9.55
CA ARG A 365 -4.82 6.53 8.15
C ARG A 365 -6.25 6.06 7.88
N ARG A 366 -7.09 5.91 8.92
CA ARG A 366 -8.51 5.55 8.79
C ARG A 366 -9.38 6.65 9.37
N THR A 367 -10.49 6.92 8.69
CA THR A 367 -11.50 7.84 9.23
C THR A 367 -12.12 7.22 10.46
N ILE A 368 -12.18 7.98 11.55
CA ILE A 368 -12.80 7.53 12.80
C ILE A 368 -14.06 8.34 13.11
N THR A 369 -14.95 7.75 13.91
CA THR A 369 -16.15 8.41 14.40
C THR A 369 -15.93 8.85 15.84
N ILE A 370 -16.03 10.15 16.10
CA ILE A 370 -15.99 10.74 17.44
C ILE A 370 -17.15 11.72 17.55
N GLY A 371 -18.17 11.34 18.32
CA GLY A 371 -19.36 12.18 18.50
C GLY A 371 -20.02 12.54 17.17
N SER A 372 -20.08 13.84 16.85
CA SER A 372 -20.62 14.33 15.58
C SER A 372 -19.67 14.20 14.37
N PHE A 373 -18.38 13.93 14.58
CA PHE A 373 -17.49 13.59 13.47
C PHE A 373 -17.79 12.16 13.02
N THR A 374 -18.17 12.01 11.76
CA THR A 374 -18.40 10.72 11.11
C THR A 374 -17.57 10.65 9.83
N SER A 375 -17.60 9.53 9.12
CA SER A 375 -17.05 9.42 7.77
C SER A 375 -17.66 10.40 6.77
N ALA A 376 -18.89 10.87 7.04
CA ALA A 376 -19.54 11.90 6.26
C ALA A 376 -19.02 13.31 6.58
N GLY A 377 -18.10 13.49 7.52
CA GLY A 377 -17.51 14.79 7.88
C GLY A 377 -18.43 15.69 8.71
N LEU A 378 -17.81 16.73 9.31
CA LEU A 378 -18.51 17.74 10.10
C LEU A 378 -18.05 19.13 9.67
N GLU A 379 -19.02 20.02 9.46
CA GLU A 379 -18.80 21.43 9.16
C GLU A 379 -18.25 22.19 10.38
N VAL A 380 -16.97 22.57 10.31
CA VAL A 380 -16.22 23.22 11.39
C VAL A 380 -15.33 24.33 10.86
N LYS A 381 -14.99 25.30 11.71
CA LYS A 381 -13.97 26.30 11.40
C LYS A 381 -12.71 26.11 12.24
N GLN A 382 -12.87 25.62 13.47
CA GLN A 382 -11.76 25.31 14.35
C GLN A 382 -12.03 24.03 15.15
N VAL A 383 -10.97 23.25 15.35
CA VAL A 383 -10.96 22.05 16.17
C VAL A 383 -9.72 22.10 17.07
N ASP A 384 -9.92 22.03 18.37
CA ASP A 384 -8.83 21.92 19.34
C ASP A 384 -8.74 20.47 19.83
N VAL A 385 -7.53 19.91 19.81
CA VAL A 385 -7.28 18.53 20.20
C VAL A 385 -6.21 18.49 21.29
N TYR A 386 -6.50 17.78 22.39
CA TYR A 386 -5.67 17.77 23.59
C TYR A 386 -5.08 16.37 23.84
N TYR A 387 -3.79 16.32 24.14
CA TYR A 387 -3.02 15.09 24.36
C TYR A 387 -2.29 15.15 25.70
N LEU A 388 -2.32 14.07 26.47
CA LEU A 388 -1.65 14.02 27.77
C LEU A 388 -0.14 13.89 27.60
N LYS A 389 0.60 14.50 28.52
CA LYS A 389 2.02 14.22 28.75
C LYS A 389 2.17 13.18 29.84
N PHE A 390 3.13 12.30 29.68
CA PHE A 390 3.44 11.27 30.65
C PHE A 390 4.94 11.00 30.69
N LYS A 391 5.42 10.38 31.76
CA LYS A 391 6.82 10.02 31.89
C LYS A 391 7.07 8.73 31.11
N GLY A 392 7.78 8.87 30.00
CA GLY A 392 8.23 7.77 29.17
C GLY A 392 9.46 7.08 29.73
N ALA A 393 10.04 6.18 28.94
CA ALA A 393 11.16 5.35 29.35
C ALA A 393 12.49 6.14 29.51
N LYS A 394 12.61 7.28 28.84
CA LYS A 394 13.81 8.13 28.88
C LYS A 394 13.48 9.57 29.29
N ASP A 395 12.41 10.15 28.74
CA ASP A 395 12.00 11.53 28.98
C ASP A 395 10.46 11.66 29.06
N GLU A 396 9.94 12.87 29.23
CA GLU A 396 8.51 13.14 29.04
C GLU A 396 8.10 12.85 27.58
N GLU A 397 7.06 12.03 27.44
CA GLU A 397 6.46 11.65 26.17
C GLU A 397 5.03 12.18 26.09
N GLN A 398 4.50 12.31 24.88
CA GLN A 398 3.12 12.67 24.64
C GLN A 398 2.32 11.43 24.24
N ASP A 399 1.10 11.32 24.76
CA ASP A 399 0.15 10.33 24.28
C ASP A 399 -0.13 10.54 22.78
N VAL A 400 -0.20 9.45 22.03
CA VAL A 400 -0.64 9.41 20.63
C VAL A 400 -2.16 9.48 20.51
N LYS A 401 -2.90 9.16 21.57
CA LYS A 401 -4.36 9.23 21.62
C LYS A 401 -4.77 10.53 22.32
N PRO A 402 -5.55 11.41 21.67
CA PRO A 402 -6.08 12.56 22.35
C PRO A 402 -7.07 12.12 23.43
N PHE A 403 -7.19 12.92 24.49
CA PHE A 403 -8.15 12.69 25.56
C PHE A 403 -9.39 13.61 25.46
N LEU A 404 -9.26 14.73 24.73
CA LEU A 404 -10.32 15.72 24.59
C LEU A 404 -10.25 16.35 23.19
N ILE A 405 -11.41 16.52 22.57
CA ILE A 405 -11.60 17.22 21.29
C ILE A 405 -12.69 18.27 21.48
N VAL A 406 -12.37 19.52 21.17
CA VAL A 406 -13.28 20.67 21.31
C VAL A 406 -13.56 21.27 19.94
N ILE A 407 -14.83 21.57 19.67
CA ILE A 407 -15.30 22.02 18.37
C ILE A 407 -15.81 23.46 18.46
N ASP A 408 -15.22 24.32 17.65
CA ASP A 408 -15.74 25.66 17.36
C ASP A 408 -16.17 25.75 15.89
N LYS A 409 -17.47 25.89 15.67
CA LYS A 409 -18.07 26.00 14.34
C LYS A 409 -17.93 27.39 13.71
N ASN A 410 -17.66 28.43 14.50
CA ASN A 410 -17.69 29.84 14.10
C ASN A 410 -16.30 30.53 14.20
N GLY A 411 -15.36 29.95 14.94
CA GLY A 411 -13.95 30.34 15.02
C GLY A 411 -13.68 31.61 15.85
N LYS A 412 -14.64 32.06 16.65
CA LYS A 412 -14.56 33.26 17.54
C LYS A 412 -15.54 33.22 18.74
N ASP A 413 -16.26 32.12 18.97
CA ASP A 413 -17.29 32.01 20.03
C ASP A 413 -16.92 30.91 21.04
N THR A 414 -17.61 30.91 22.20
CA THR A 414 -17.56 29.82 23.17
C THR A 414 -17.71 28.45 22.50
N PRO A 415 -16.85 27.46 22.84
CA PRO A 415 -16.91 26.14 22.25
C PRO A 415 -18.31 25.53 22.42
N LYS A 416 -18.86 25.02 21.33
CA LYS A 416 -20.27 24.57 21.31
C LYS A 416 -20.43 23.12 21.70
N LYS A 417 -19.39 22.31 21.46
CA LYS A 417 -19.37 20.88 21.76
C LYS A 417 -17.94 20.48 22.12
N ALA A 418 -17.82 19.57 23.07
CA ALA A 418 -16.57 18.89 23.37
C ALA A 418 -16.84 17.40 23.56
N TYR A 419 -15.85 16.57 23.22
CA TYR A 419 -15.91 15.13 23.39
C TYR A 419 -14.68 14.66 24.14
N HIS A 420 -14.85 13.74 25.08
CA HIS A 420 -13.76 13.09 25.76
C HIS A 420 -13.84 11.58 25.59
N PHE A 421 -12.70 10.91 25.68
CA PHE A 421 -12.65 9.45 25.63
C PHE A 421 -13.34 8.84 26.86
N LYS A 422 -13.75 7.59 26.75
CA LYS A 422 -14.25 6.78 27.86
C LYS A 422 -13.16 5.83 28.36
N TYR A 423 -12.74 5.97 29.61
CA TYR A 423 -11.71 5.09 30.17
C TYR A 423 -12.19 3.63 30.26
N GLY A 424 -11.32 2.68 29.89
CA GLY A 424 -11.60 1.25 29.96
C GLY A 424 -12.33 0.64 28.75
N PHE A 425 -12.73 1.45 27.77
CA PHE A 425 -13.51 0.98 26.60
C PHE A 425 -12.80 1.14 25.25
N GLY A 426 -11.48 1.32 25.25
CA GLY A 426 -10.70 1.53 24.03
C GLY A 426 -10.72 2.98 23.53
N PHE A 427 -10.07 3.24 22.40
CA PHE A 427 -9.96 4.58 21.79
C PHE A 427 -11.20 4.97 20.97
N ASP A 428 -12.04 4.00 20.68
CA ASP A 428 -13.21 4.05 19.83
C ASP A 428 -14.48 4.53 20.57
N LYS A 429 -14.43 4.63 21.90
CA LYS A 429 -15.55 5.14 22.72
C LYS A 429 -15.29 6.54 23.23
N TRP A 430 -16.17 7.45 22.84
CA TRP A 430 -16.16 8.86 23.19
C TRP A 430 -17.54 9.32 23.66
N GLU A 431 -17.57 10.22 24.62
CA GLU A 431 -18.78 10.79 25.23
C GLU A 431 -18.81 12.31 25.00
N GLU A 432 -20.01 12.86 24.81
CA GLU A 432 -20.19 14.32 24.71
C GLU A 432 -20.10 14.93 26.11
N PHE A 433 -19.33 16.00 26.24
CA PHE A 433 -19.16 16.72 27.50
C PHE A 433 -20.43 17.50 27.84
N GLU A 434 -21.04 17.23 29.00
CA GLU A 434 -22.39 17.68 29.34
C GLU A 434 -22.58 19.20 29.39
N LYS A 435 -21.58 19.97 29.85
CA LYS A 435 -21.65 21.43 30.01
C LYS A 435 -20.34 22.11 29.61
N VAL A 436 -20.22 22.50 28.35
CA VAL A 436 -18.97 23.03 27.79
C VAL A 436 -18.48 24.29 28.52
N GLU A 437 -19.37 25.07 29.15
CA GLU A 437 -19.01 26.24 29.97
C GLU A 437 -18.13 25.87 31.17
N GLY A 438 -18.26 24.65 31.71
CA GLY A 438 -17.46 24.13 32.81
C GLY A 438 -16.11 23.54 32.39
N LEU A 439 -15.85 23.40 31.09
CA LEU A 439 -14.66 22.71 30.58
C LEU A 439 -13.36 23.38 31.00
N GLN A 440 -13.32 24.72 31.01
CA GLN A 440 -12.13 25.45 31.43
C GLN A 440 -11.78 25.15 32.89
N GLY A 441 -12.78 25.06 33.77
CA GLY A 441 -12.56 24.67 35.16
C GLY A 441 -11.99 23.26 35.31
N LYS A 442 -12.45 22.31 34.47
CA LYS A 442 -11.91 20.95 34.42
C LYS A 442 -10.48 20.88 33.88
N LEU A 443 -10.14 21.67 32.88
CA LEU A 443 -8.77 21.77 32.38
C LEU A 443 -7.82 22.34 33.44
N GLU A 444 -8.25 23.33 34.22
CA GLU A 444 -7.46 23.84 35.37
C GLU A 444 -7.34 22.80 36.50
N GLU A 445 -8.40 22.02 36.75
CA GLU A 445 -8.35 20.90 37.70
C GLU A 445 -7.34 19.83 37.27
N ILE A 446 -7.28 19.50 35.97
CA ILE A 446 -6.27 18.61 35.39
C ILE A 446 -4.87 19.17 35.60
N LYS A 447 -4.64 20.45 35.31
CA LYS A 447 -3.33 21.09 35.51
C LYS A 447 -2.87 21.06 36.97
N LYS A 448 -3.80 21.21 37.91
CA LYS A 448 -3.50 21.28 39.35
C LYS A 448 -3.27 19.92 39.99
N ASN A 449 -4.07 18.92 39.60
CA ASN A 449 -4.15 17.64 40.33
C ASN A 449 -3.36 16.51 39.67
N ILE A 450 -2.90 16.68 38.42
CA ILE A 450 -2.20 15.64 37.68
C ILE A 450 -0.74 16.02 37.50
N THR A 451 0.14 15.02 37.57
CA THR A 451 1.58 15.16 37.36
C THR A 451 2.05 14.24 36.25
N CYS A 452 2.98 14.68 35.42
CA CYS A 452 3.53 13.90 34.30
C CYS A 452 4.31 12.66 34.75
N SER A 453 4.59 12.49 36.05
CA SER A 453 5.36 11.37 36.59
C SER A 453 4.59 10.04 36.63
N LEU A 454 3.29 10.05 36.36
CA LEU A 454 2.43 8.86 36.38
C LEU A 454 2.43 8.15 35.01
N GLY A 455 2.20 6.84 35.02
CA GLY A 455 2.04 6.05 33.80
C GLY A 455 0.76 6.43 33.03
N ILE A 456 0.77 6.28 31.70
CA ILE A 456 -0.28 6.79 30.82
C ILE A 456 -1.68 6.26 31.14
N ASP A 457 -1.82 4.99 31.52
CA ASP A 457 -3.13 4.41 31.82
C ASP A 457 -3.75 4.99 33.10
N LEU A 458 -2.93 5.25 34.12
CA LEU A 458 -3.36 5.92 35.35
C LEU A 458 -3.74 7.38 35.09
N LEU A 459 -2.96 8.07 34.27
CA LEU A 459 -3.25 9.45 33.84
C LEU A 459 -4.59 9.54 33.12
N ARG A 460 -4.82 8.66 32.15
CA ARG A 460 -6.10 8.58 31.44
C ARG A 460 -7.25 8.39 32.43
N MET A 461 -7.17 7.43 33.35
CA MET A 461 -8.22 7.21 34.35
C MET A 461 -8.51 8.49 35.18
N MET A 462 -7.46 9.14 35.71
CA MET A 462 -7.63 10.35 36.52
C MET A 462 -8.26 11.50 35.72
N VAL A 463 -7.80 11.71 34.48
CA VAL A 463 -8.32 12.73 33.58
C VAL A 463 -9.78 12.46 33.25
N TYR A 464 -10.14 11.21 32.95
CA TYR A 464 -11.52 10.81 32.71
C TYR A 464 -12.41 11.14 33.91
N ASN A 465 -12.01 10.74 35.13
CA ASN A 465 -12.77 11.02 36.35
C ASN A 465 -12.98 12.53 36.56
N ILE A 466 -11.93 13.34 36.37
CA ILE A 466 -12.04 14.80 36.46
C ILE A 466 -13.06 15.33 35.43
N LEU A 467 -13.00 14.86 34.18
CA LEU A 467 -13.90 15.31 33.10
C LEU A 467 -15.36 14.95 33.37
N ILE A 468 -15.65 13.77 33.93
CA ILE A 468 -17.02 13.36 34.28
C ILE A 468 -17.50 13.90 35.65
N GLY A 469 -16.65 14.63 36.37
CA GLY A 469 -17.00 15.22 37.67
C GLY A 469 -16.90 14.27 38.86
N GLU A 470 -16.38 13.06 38.66
CA GLU A 470 -15.99 12.18 39.76
C GLU A 470 -14.69 12.69 40.39
N LYS A 471 -14.60 12.66 41.73
CA LYS A 471 -13.33 12.99 42.39
C LYS A 471 -12.29 11.96 41.93
N PRO A 472 -11.18 12.37 41.29
CA PRO A 472 -10.13 11.42 40.94
C PRO A 472 -9.67 10.71 42.22
N PRO A 473 -9.40 9.40 42.18
CA PRO A 473 -8.75 8.74 43.30
C PRO A 473 -7.47 9.54 43.61
N PRO A 474 -7.16 9.79 44.90
CA PRO A 474 -5.97 10.53 45.25
C PRO A 474 -4.79 9.94 44.51
N ALA A 475 -3.98 10.79 43.87
CA ALA A 475 -2.77 10.34 43.20
C ALA A 475 -2.03 9.38 44.13
N PRO A 476 -1.58 8.20 43.66
CA PRO A 476 -0.73 7.37 44.48
C PRO A 476 0.37 8.29 44.99
N ALA A 477 0.53 8.33 46.31
CA ALA A 477 1.56 9.15 46.91
C ALA A 477 2.84 8.89 46.12
N ALA A 478 3.51 9.96 45.66
CA ALA A 478 4.83 9.82 45.07
C ALA A 478 5.60 8.83 45.96
N PRO A 479 6.20 7.75 45.41
CA PRO A 479 6.94 6.81 46.23
C PRO A 479 7.80 7.67 47.14
N PRO A 480 7.65 7.54 48.48
CA PRO A 480 8.16 8.51 49.41
C PRO A 480 9.59 8.79 48.98
N GLY A 481 9.88 10.07 48.70
CA GLY A 481 11.23 10.47 48.36
C GLY A 481 12.10 9.77 49.38
N VAL A 482 12.99 8.90 48.90
CA VAL A 482 13.88 8.16 49.78
C VAL A 482 14.69 9.24 50.47
N HIS A 483 14.22 9.70 51.62
CA HIS A 483 15.11 10.10 52.67
C HIS A 483 16.01 8.89 52.80
N GLU A 484 17.28 9.07 52.48
CA GLU A 484 18.30 8.16 52.97
C GLU A 484 18.18 8.17 54.50
N GLU A 485 17.28 7.36 55.04
CA GLU A 485 17.50 6.79 56.35
C GLU A 485 18.73 5.92 56.16
N ARG A 486 19.87 6.52 56.54
CA ARG A 486 21.14 5.81 56.70
C ARG A 486 20.80 4.46 57.37
N PRO A 487 21.15 3.32 56.75
CA PRO A 487 20.75 2.02 57.27
C PRO A 487 21.13 1.93 58.75
N LYS A 488 20.22 1.42 59.59
CA LYS A 488 20.57 1.11 60.98
C LYS A 488 21.80 0.21 60.95
N VAL A 489 22.81 0.57 61.76
CA VAL A 489 24.02 -0.23 61.95
C VAL A 489 23.59 -1.57 62.53
N VAL A 490 23.45 -2.57 61.66
CA VAL A 490 23.33 -3.97 62.06
C VAL A 490 24.73 -4.40 62.46
N ARG A 491 24.97 -4.60 63.76
CA ARG A 491 26.11 -5.38 64.21
C ARG A 491 25.80 -6.84 63.88
N PRO A 492 26.57 -7.52 63.03
CA PRO A 492 26.36 -8.94 62.80
C PRO A 492 26.63 -9.71 64.09
N GLU A 493 25.76 -10.67 64.36
CA GLU A 493 25.96 -11.70 65.38
C GLU A 493 27.25 -12.45 65.08
N THR A 494 28.03 -12.69 66.13
CA THR A 494 29.24 -13.48 66.14
C THR A 494 28.99 -14.93 65.74
N GLY A 495 29.68 -15.40 64.67
CA GLY A 495 30.03 -16.81 64.45
C GLY A 495 30.42 -17.10 62.99
N PRO A 496 31.17 -18.19 62.69
CA PRO A 496 32.29 -18.81 63.39
C PRO A 496 33.66 -18.40 62.76
N GLU A 497 34.76 -18.92 63.31
CA GLU A 497 36.16 -18.58 62.98
C GLU A 497 36.50 -18.53 61.48
N GLY A 498 37.30 -17.51 61.11
CA GLY A 498 37.59 -17.14 59.74
C GLY A 498 38.46 -18.12 58.96
N LEU A 499 38.11 -18.30 57.69
CA LEU A 499 38.95 -18.95 56.68
C LEU A 499 40.27 -18.17 56.53
N SER A 500 41.41 -18.85 56.63
CA SER A 500 42.73 -18.19 56.73
C SER A 500 43.01 -17.24 55.55
N LEU A 501 43.37 -15.99 55.86
CA LEU A 501 43.76 -14.95 54.89
C LEU A 501 44.89 -15.41 53.93
N GLY A 502 45.72 -16.35 54.37
CA GLY A 502 46.79 -16.95 53.56
C GLY A 502 46.29 -17.74 52.35
N LEU A 503 45.10 -18.34 52.41
CA LEU A 503 44.50 -19.10 51.31
C LEU A 503 43.99 -18.17 50.20
N ILE A 504 43.44 -17.01 50.55
CA ILE A 504 42.92 -16.02 49.60
C ILE A 504 44.08 -15.30 48.88
N ILE A 505 45.14 -14.96 49.62
CA ILE A 505 46.35 -14.36 49.04
C ILE A 505 47.11 -15.40 48.20
N GLY A 506 47.17 -16.67 48.63
CA GLY A 506 47.79 -17.77 47.87
C GLY A 506 47.07 -18.06 46.54
N CYS A 507 45.73 -18.07 46.52
CA CYS A 507 44.96 -18.33 45.30
C CYS A 507 45.02 -17.18 44.29
N SER A 508 45.11 -15.93 44.74
CA SER A 508 45.18 -14.77 43.84
C SER A 508 46.56 -14.61 43.20
N VAL A 509 47.65 -14.84 43.94
CA VAL A 509 49.02 -14.81 43.39
C VAL A 509 49.30 -16.05 42.52
N GLY A 510 48.82 -17.23 42.92
CA GLY A 510 48.97 -18.47 42.14
C GLY A 510 48.21 -18.44 40.81
N GLY A 511 47.00 -17.87 40.79
CA GLY A 511 46.22 -17.71 39.56
C GLY A 511 46.89 -16.76 38.54
N VAL A 512 47.45 -15.65 39.02
CA VAL A 512 48.17 -14.69 38.15
C VAL A 512 49.46 -15.32 37.60
N LEU A 513 50.25 -16.02 38.43
CA LEU A 513 51.46 -16.70 37.97
C LEU A 513 51.18 -17.84 36.98
N LEU A 514 50.08 -18.58 37.15
CA LEU A 514 49.65 -19.62 36.21
C LEU A 514 49.27 -19.01 34.85
N ILE A 515 48.52 -17.91 34.83
CA ILE A 515 48.12 -17.23 33.60
C ILE A 515 49.35 -16.62 32.90
N SER A 516 50.26 -15.98 33.66
CA SER A 516 51.51 -15.45 33.09
C SER A 516 52.42 -16.57 32.55
N GLY A 517 52.52 -17.70 33.26
CA GLY A 517 53.28 -18.86 32.80
C GLY A 517 52.70 -19.50 31.53
N LEU A 518 51.37 -19.63 31.44
CA LEU A 518 50.68 -20.12 30.25
C LEU A 518 50.85 -19.17 29.05
N ALA A 519 50.79 -17.85 29.27
CA ALA A 519 51.00 -16.86 28.22
C ALA A 519 52.44 -16.87 27.68
N ILE A 520 53.44 -16.97 28.57
CA ILE A 520 54.85 -17.09 28.18
C ILE A 520 55.10 -18.43 27.48
N GLY A 521 54.57 -19.53 28.01
CA GLY A 521 54.67 -20.86 27.40
C GLY A 521 54.04 -20.91 26.01
N TYR A 522 52.86 -20.28 25.83
CA TYR A 522 52.22 -20.15 24.53
C TYR A 522 53.03 -19.26 23.58
N GLY A 523 53.63 -18.18 24.07
CA GLY A 523 54.55 -17.33 23.28
C GLY A 523 55.81 -18.07 22.82
N VAL A 524 56.42 -18.88 23.68
CA VAL A 524 57.59 -19.71 23.35
C VAL A 524 57.20 -20.84 22.38
N TYR A 525 56.05 -21.49 22.58
CA TYR A 525 55.51 -22.48 21.66
C TYR A 525 55.28 -21.86 20.27
N TRP A 526 54.57 -20.73 20.20
CA TRP A 526 54.30 -20.02 18.95
C TRP A 526 55.58 -19.53 18.26
N TYR A 527 56.58 -19.10 19.02
CA TYR A 527 57.90 -18.75 18.48
C TYR A 527 58.64 -19.97 17.89
N ASN A 528 58.64 -21.12 18.58
CA ASN A 528 59.31 -22.34 18.11
C ASN A 528 58.55 -23.08 17.00
N THR A 529 57.22 -23.01 16.92
CA THR A 529 56.44 -23.68 15.86
C THR A 529 56.14 -22.80 14.66
N THR A 530 56.06 -21.48 14.81
CA THR A 530 55.62 -20.60 13.71
C THR A 530 56.76 -19.81 13.11
N ILE A 531 57.69 -19.27 13.92
CA ILE A 531 58.78 -18.43 13.40
C ILE A 531 59.94 -19.27 12.88
N LYS A 532 60.34 -20.37 13.55
CA LYS A 532 61.37 -21.30 13.06
C LYS A 532 61.00 -22.12 11.82
N LEU A 533 59.73 -22.11 11.40
CA LEU A 533 59.28 -22.71 10.14
C LEU A 533 59.21 -21.68 8.99
N LEU A 534 59.37 -20.39 9.30
CA LEU A 534 59.32 -19.26 8.35
C LEU A 534 60.67 -18.53 8.19
N THR A 535 61.71 -18.98 8.89
CA THR A 535 63.13 -18.63 8.71
C THR A 535 63.94 -19.91 8.72
#